data_AF-A0A3T0D3H4-F1
#
_entry.id   AF-A0A3T0D3H4-F1
#
_cell.length_a   1.000
_cell.length_b   1.000
_cell.length_c   1.000
_cell.angle_alpha   90.00
_cell.angle_beta   90.00
_cell.angle_gamma   90.00
#
_symmetry.space_group_name_H-M   'P 1'
#
loop_
_entity.id
_entity.type
_entity.pdbx_description
1 polymer ?
#
loop_
_entity_poly.entity_id
_entity_poly.type
_entity_poly.pdbx_seq_one_letter_code
_entity_poly.pdbx_strand_id
1 'polypeptide(L)'
;MRKLINLILLICFLTLEFCTFSAEARVNKYVFLNIKTNLLPDKIKIIFGANDPNVKRSKEIKNKKIITDLIDMLSKCQSYKLGNNKLSQFREGPNKIIFYWKDSKKEGILYFNNGFPAYDGVILINGKSYFLNDQLVVYILSILEHENPQTEISSDVINLFRKYSWTVDYLIAKGTETLPKNLIHRAGEYPSKLFWAYVNYFLSDCGFSLKQYLGKNINYEIYKLREITIIEGEPKGIVYRLPSKGIVLRYNKKIIGAYIDAEVDLCSLKRSTFYKITRKKWREIIYQYVDYNNEWEKKTSTMSPVDVIKDYIKALDSHDSKKLWAYEPTYDLFYNLLTNLSDDKIYNHENDYLYPNHNIKKIKLLSISEPQEWTYGSFKTLRYIVFVDVDFYEFAVQPDGKGNAFVHVYKENKNSGWKVFLSFCE
;
A
#
# COMPACT_ATOMS: atom_id res chain seq x y z
N MET A 1 45.89 7.84 -31.22
CA MET A 1 44.82 8.85 -31.06
C MET A 1 43.55 8.33 -30.39
N ARG A 2 42.88 7.24 -30.84
CA ARG A 2 41.64 6.72 -30.20
C ARG A 2 41.78 6.30 -28.72
N LYS A 3 42.93 5.79 -28.28
CA LYS A 3 43.17 5.46 -26.86
C LYS A 3 43.36 6.70 -25.95
N LEU A 4 43.79 7.83 -26.50
CA LEU A 4 43.97 9.07 -25.75
C LEU A 4 42.62 9.80 -25.55
N ILE A 5 41.73 9.71 -26.54
CA ILE A 5 40.38 10.30 -26.47
C ILE A 5 39.50 9.57 -25.43
N ASN A 6 39.60 8.24 -25.33
CA ASN A 6 38.86 7.49 -24.31
C ASN A 6 39.40 7.72 -22.88
N LEU A 7 40.70 7.98 -22.71
CA LEU A 7 41.26 8.31 -21.40
C LEU A 7 40.88 9.73 -20.97
N ILE A 8 40.83 10.69 -21.92
CA ILE A 8 40.37 12.06 -21.65
C ILE A 8 38.87 12.09 -21.36
N LEU A 9 38.04 11.31 -22.06
CA LEU A 9 36.60 11.20 -21.75
C LEU A 9 36.33 10.52 -20.41
N LEU A 10 37.12 9.50 -20.03
CA LEU A 10 36.99 8.84 -18.72
C LEU A 10 37.47 9.76 -17.58
N ILE A 11 38.53 10.55 -17.80
CA ILE A 11 38.98 11.57 -16.86
C ILE A 11 37.99 12.72 -16.79
N CYS A 12 37.35 13.13 -17.90
CA CYS A 12 36.28 14.14 -17.89
C CYS A 12 35.03 13.65 -17.16
N PHE A 13 34.62 12.38 -17.29
CA PHE A 13 33.50 11.83 -16.52
C PHE A 13 33.82 11.66 -15.03
N LEU A 14 35.01 11.17 -14.68
CA LEU A 14 35.45 11.05 -13.29
C LEU A 14 35.70 12.42 -12.64
N THR A 15 36.15 13.42 -13.39
CA THR A 15 36.30 14.79 -12.87
C THR A 15 34.98 15.54 -12.83
N LEU A 16 33.98 15.24 -13.67
CA LEU A 16 32.63 15.81 -13.54
C LEU A 16 31.86 15.23 -12.35
N GLU A 17 32.00 13.92 -12.05
CA GLU A 17 31.40 13.31 -10.85
C GLU A 17 32.08 13.76 -9.55
N PHE A 18 33.39 14.06 -9.56
CA PHE A 18 34.10 14.57 -8.37
C PHE A 18 34.08 16.11 -8.24
N CYS A 19 34.07 16.87 -9.34
CA CYS A 19 34.12 18.34 -9.27
C CYS A 19 32.75 18.97 -8.98
N THR A 20 31.65 18.36 -9.40
CA THR A 20 30.31 18.88 -9.05
C THR A 20 29.92 18.56 -7.60
N PHE A 21 30.42 17.46 -7.03
CA PHE A 21 30.15 17.09 -5.64
C PHE A 21 31.00 17.88 -4.62
N SER A 22 32.23 18.23 -4.98
CA SER A 22 33.15 18.93 -4.06
C SER A 22 32.80 20.40 -3.82
N ALA A 23 32.07 21.05 -4.75
CA ALA A 23 31.68 22.45 -4.64
C ALA A 23 30.46 22.67 -3.73
N GLU A 24 29.44 21.79 -3.77
CA GLU A 24 28.29 21.86 -2.85
C GLU A 24 28.58 21.26 -1.46
N ALA A 25 29.63 20.46 -1.31
CA ALA A 25 30.05 19.90 -0.01
C ALA A 25 30.80 20.91 0.88
N ARG A 26 31.19 22.07 0.35
CA ARG A 26 31.79 23.15 1.13
C ARG A 26 30.69 24.09 1.64
N VAL A 27 30.58 24.13 2.96
CA VAL A 27 29.69 24.95 3.80
C VAL A 27 28.33 24.29 4.10
N ASN A 28 28.23 23.62 5.25
CA ASN A 28 27.01 23.62 6.08
C ASN A 28 27.26 23.26 7.56
N LYS A 29 28.33 23.80 8.17
CA LYS A 29 28.51 23.77 9.64
C LYS A 29 27.32 24.42 10.36
N TYR A 30 26.76 25.47 9.76
CA TYR A 30 25.59 26.19 10.26
C TYR A 30 24.31 25.36 10.22
N VAL A 31 23.98 24.64 9.14
CA VAL A 31 22.79 23.74 9.13
C VAL A 31 22.88 22.70 10.22
N PHE A 32 24.03 22.01 10.34
CA PHE A 32 24.17 20.97 11.35
C PHE A 32 24.03 21.54 12.76
N LEU A 33 24.64 22.70 13.02
CA LEU A 33 24.55 23.38 14.30
C LEU A 33 23.12 23.85 14.58
N ASN A 34 22.44 24.42 13.59
CA ASN A 34 21.05 24.87 13.70
C ASN A 34 20.08 23.70 13.92
N ILE A 35 20.25 22.59 13.20
CA ILE A 35 19.48 21.35 13.41
C ILE A 35 19.76 20.81 14.82
N LYS A 36 21.03 20.76 15.26
CA LYS A 36 21.39 20.25 16.59
C LYS A 36 20.97 21.18 17.74
N THR A 37 20.79 22.47 17.47
CA THR A 37 20.26 23.46 18.42
C THR A 37 18.76 23.68 18.30
N ASN A 38 18.08 22.88 17.45
CA ASN A 38 16.63 22.97 17.19
C ASN A 38 16.15 24.36 16.76
N LEU A 39 17.01 25.12 16.07
CA LEU A 39 16.56 26.34 15.42
C LEU A 39 15.57 25.97 14.31
N LEU A 40 14.42 26.64 14.27
CA LEU A 40 13.37 26.36 13.29
C LEU A 40 13.48 27.30 12.07
N PRO A 41 13.55 26.77 10.85
CA PRO A 41 13.48 27.57 9.63
C PRO A 41 12.05 28.09 9.43
N ASP A 42 11.90 29.18 8.67
CA ASP A 42 10.58 29.73 8.31
C ASP A 42 9.85 28.81 7.33
N LYS A 43 10.62 28.14 6.45
CA LYS A 43 10.11 27.14 5.52
C LYS A 43 11.19 26.14 5.10
N ILE A 44 10.76 24.98 4.61
CA ILE A 44 11.62 23.94 4.06
C ILE A 44 11.17 23.60 2.63
N LYS A 45 12.09 23.29 1.74
CA LYS A 45 11.79 22.68 0.43
C LYS A 45 12.48 21.32 0.32
N ILE A 46 11.70 20.26 0.11
CA ILE A 46 12.20 18.92 -0.17
C ILE A 46 12.19 18.71 -1.69
N ILE A 47 13.27 18.15 -2.22
CA ILE A 47 13.47 17.85 -3.64
C ILE A 47 13.93 16.40 -3.76
N PHE A 48 13.15 15.61 -4.49
CA PHE A 48 13.46 14.24 -4.84
C PHE A 48 13.93 14.16 -6.29
N GLY A 49 14.96 13.37 -6.58
CA GLY A 49 15.57 13.28 -7.91
C GLY A 49 16.24 14.58 -8.34
N ALA A 50 17.08 15.18 -7.47
CA ALA A 50 17.61 16.53 -7.70
C ALA A 50 18.38 16.69 -9.03
N ASN A 51 18.93 15.59 -9.55
CA ASN A 51 19.70 15.53 -10.79
C ASN A 51 18.96 14.91 -11.98
N ASP A 52 17.74 14.40 -11.81
CA ASP A 52 16.96 13.77 -12.89
C ASP A 52 15.66 14.56 -13.15
N PRO A 53 15.58 15.33 -14.26
CA PRO A 53 14.40 16.11 -14.58
C PRO A 53 13.13 15.26 -14.79
N ASN A 54 13.26 13.99 -15.18
CA ASN A 54 12.12 13.11 -15.42
C ASN A 54 11.52 12.54 -14.12
N VAL A 55 12.28 12.56 -13.02
CA VAL A 55 11.88 12.02 -11.71
C VAL A 55 11.71 13.14 -10.66
N LYS A 56 11.98 14.39 -11.04
CA LYS A 56 12.05 15.53 -10.13
C LYS A 56 10.70 15.87 -9.52
N ARG A 57 10.52 15.53 -8.25
CA ARG A 57 9.40 15.97 -7.41
C ARG A 57 9.90 16.96 -6.38
N SER A 58 9.13 18.00 -6.08
CA SER A 58 9.52 18.93 -5.01
C SER A 58 8.34 19.55 -4.30
N LYS A 59 8.52 19.83 -3.01
CA LYS A 59 7.48 20.43 -2.18
C LYS A 59 8.04 21.43 -1.20
N GLU A 60 7.37 22.58 -1.10
CA GLU A 60 7.63 23.59 -0.08
C GLU A 60 6.69 23.38 1.11
N ILE A 61 7.23 23.47 2.32
CA ILE A 61 6.56 23.20 3.58
C ILE A 61 6.71 24.43 4.47
N LYS A 62 5.58 24.97 4.92
CA LYS A 62 5.49 26.08 5.89
C LYS A 62 4.82 25.66 7.20
N ASN A 63 4.30 24.43 7.28
CA ASN A 63 3.65 23.94 8.48
C ASN A 63 4.70 23.79 9.59
N LYS A 64 4.54 24.57 10.66
CA LYS A 64 5.49 24.62 11.78
C LYS A 64 5.67 23.27 12.46
N LYS A 65 4.59 22.51 12.68
CA LYS A 65 4.68 21.18 13.31
C LYS A 65 5.53 20.25 12.45
N ILE A 66 5.27 20.20 11.15
CA ILE A 66 6.05 19.33 10.23
C ILE A 66 7.52 19.73 10.20
N ILE A 67 7.80 21.03 10.16
CA ILE A 67 9.17 21.56 10.21
C ILE A 67 9.84 21.14 11.53
N THR A 68 9.18 21.35 12.67
CA THR A 68 9.70 20.96 13.99
C THR A 68 9.96 19.46 14.07
N ASP A 69 9.02 18.65 13.61
CA ASP A 69 9.14 17.19 13.57
C ASP A 69 10.32 16.73 12.72
N LEU A 70 10.48 17.30 11.53
CA LEU A 70 11.59 16.97 10.64
C LEU A 70 12.93 17.36 11.24
N ILE A 71 13.03 18.57 11.83
CA ILE A 71 14.26 19.04 12.49
C ILE A 71 14.61 18.15 13.68
N ASP A 72 13.63 17.80 14.53
CA ASP A 72 13.83 16.91 15.68
C ASP A 72 14.36 15.54 15.23
N MET A 73 13.76 14.92 14.21
CA MET A 73 14.24 13.64 13.67
C MET A 73 15.66 13.75 13.08
N LEU A 74 15.93 14.79 12.28
CA LEU A 74 17.26 15.05 11.72
C LEU A 74 18.31 15.26 12.81
N SER A 75 17.93 15.93 13.91
CA SER A 75 18.81 16.17 15.06
C SER A 75 19.23 14.87 15.76
N LYS A 76 18.43 13.81 15.64
CA LYS A 76 18.69 12.49 16.24
C LYS A 76 19.51 11.56 15.33
N CYS A 77 19.76 11.94 14.08
CA CYS A 77 20.61 11.17 13.18
C CYS A 77 22.02 10.96 13.78
N GLN A 78 22.47 9.71 13.76
CA GLN A 78 23.75 9.28 14.28
C GLN A 78 24.81 9.26 13.18
N SER A 79 26.07 9.43 13.56
CA SER A 79 27.19 9.32 12.61
C SER A 79 27.16 7.94 11.96
N TYR A 80 27.31 7.91 10.65
CA TYR A 80 27.38 6.69 9.86
C TYR A 80 28.75 6.63 9.19
N LYS A 81 29.34 5.43 9.12
CA LYS A 81 30.55 5.21 8.32
C LYS A 81 30.12 4.55 7.02
N LEU A 82 30.10 5.33 5.95
CA LEU A 82 30.17 4.77 4.60
C LEU A 82 31.50 4.01 4.53
N GLY A 83 31.45 2.67 4.61
CA GLY A 83 32.66 1.83 4.53
C GLY A 83 33.27 1.87 3.12
N ASN A 84 33.75 0.73 2.63
CA ASN A 84 34.03 0.59 1.18
C ASN A 84 32.78 0.80 0.30
N ASN A 85 31.60 0.81 0.94
CA ASN A 85 30.32 1.04 0.31
C ASN A 85 30.17 2.51 -0.08
N LYS A 86 30.20 2.74 -1.39
CA LYS A 86 29.92 4.02 -2.03
C LYS A 86 28.43 4.37 -1.91
N LEU A 87 28.09 5.61 -2.24
CA LEU A 87 26.70 6.08 -2.33
C LEU A 87 25.83 5.24 -3.27
N SER A 88 26.44 4.44 -4.16
CA SER A 88 25.77 3.50 -5.08
C SER A 88 24.95 2.39 -4.40
N GLN A 89 25.10 2.17 -3.09
CA GLN A 89 24.25 1.23 -2.36
C GLN A 89 22.82 1.75 -2.15
N PHE A 90 22.61 3.05 -2.28
CA PHE A 90 21.30 3.68 -2.15
C PHE A 90 20.69 3.81 -3.54
N ARG A 91 19.46 3.33 -3.69
CA ARG A 91 18.75 3.31 -4.98
C ARG A 91 18.26 4.68 -5.40
N GLU A 92 18.00 5.56 -4.44
CA GLU A 92 17.40 6.87 -4.67
C GLU A 92 18.36 8.00 -4.26
N GLY A 93 18.48 8.98 -5.13
CA GLY A 93 19.25 10.20 -4.91
C GLY A 93 20.15 10.58 -6.09
N PRO A 94 20.86 11.72 -6.00
CA PRO A 94 20.84 12.64 -4.86
C PRO A 94 19.49 13.36 -4.72
N ASN A 95 19.02 13.43 -3.48
CA ASN A 95 17.87 14.21 -3.06
C ASN A 95 18.34 15.40 -2.21
N LYS A 96 17.51 16.43 -2.04
CA LYS A 96 17.89 17.67 -1.33
C LYS A 96 16.80 18.16 -0.39
N ILE A 97 17.19 18.55 0.82
CA ILE A 97 16.33 19.34 1.73
C ILE A 97 16.96 20.73 1.83
N ILE A 98 16.17 21.76 1.55
CA ILE A 98 16.57 23.16 1.58
C ILE A 98 15.84 23.86 2.72
N PHE A 99 16.60 24.46 3.63
CA PHE A 99 16.11 25.26 4.74
C PHE A 99 16.19 26.74 4.39
N TYR A 100 15.11 27.47 4.67
CA TYR A 100 15.05 28.92 4.53
C TYR A 100 14.91 29.52 5.92
N TRP A 101 15.96 30.18 6.38
CA TRP A 101 16.02 30.83 7.68
C TRP A 101 15.62 32.30 7.56
N LYS A 102 15.42 32.95 8.71
CA LYS A 102 15.34 34.41 8.79
C LYS A 102 16.59 35.05 8.16
N ASP A 103 16.41 36.24 7.60
CA ASP A 103 17.45 37.03 6.89
C ASP A 103 17.88 36.46 5.53
N SER A 104 16.98 35.74 4.85
CA SER A 104 17.20 35.19 3.48
C SER A 104 18.35 34.18 3.38
N LYS A 105 18.86 33.68 4.51
CA LYS A 105 19.87 32.63 4.52
C LYS A 105 19.24 31.31 4.06
N LYS A 106 19.77 30.76 2.97
CA LYS A 106 19.34 29.48 2.40
C LYS A 106 20.46 28.46 2.55
N GLU A 107 20.13 27.31 3.10
CA GLU A 107 21.09 26.23 3.27
C GLU A 107 20.46 24.90 2.88
N GLY A 108 21.26 23.88 2.54
CA GLY A 108 20.70 22.62 2.07
C GLY A 108 21.57 21.42 2.37
N ILE A 109 20.91 20.28 2.57
CA ILE A 109 21.55 18.99 2.80
C ILE A 109 21.21 18.05 1.65
N LEU A 110 22.18 17.24 1.26
CA LEU A 110 21.98 16.15 0.32
C LEU A 110 21.69 14.87 1.09
N TYR A 111 20.78 14.07 0.57
CA TYR A 111 20.51 12.75 1.10
C TYR A 111 20.30 11.72 -0.01
N PHE A 112 20.51 10.46 0.36
CA PHE A 112 20.29 9.28 -0.47
C PHE A 112 19.52 8.28 0.38
N ASN A 113 18.64 7.52 -0.22
CA ASN A 113 17.84 6.55 0.50
C ASN A 113 17.51 5.32 -0.35
N ASN A 114 17.02 4.28 0.32
CA ASN A 114 16.31 3.17 -0.27
C ASN A 114 14.82 3.37 -0.03
N GLY A 115 13.99 2.88 -0.95
CA GLY A 115 12.57 2.69 -0.73
C GLY A 115 12.28 1.34 -0.08
N PHE A 116 11.08 0.81 -0.34
CA PHE A 116 10.68 -0.54 0.07
C PHE A 116 11.73 -1.60 -0.34
N PRO A 117 12.05 -2.57 0.53
CA PRO A 117 11.51 -2.81 1.88
C PRO A 117 12.37 -2.23 3.02
N ALA A 118 13.44 -1.50 2.72
CA ALA A 118 14.44 -1.09 3.71
C ALA A 118 14.14 0.28 4.32
N TYR A 119 13.75 1.25 3.50
CA TYR A 119 13.49 2.64 3.90
C TYR A 119 14.66 3.30 4.65
N ASP A 120 15.90 2.88 4.48
CA ASP A 120 17.05 3.50 5.15
C ASP A 120 17.79 4.47 4.22
N GLY A 121 18.71 5.26 4.77
CA GLY A 121 19.44 6.23 3.97
C GLY A 121 20.64 6.86 4.66
N VAL A 122 21.19 7.86 3.99
CA VAL A 122 22.29 8.68 4.49
C VAL A 122 22.08 10.14 4.14
N ILE A 123 22.42 11.03 5.07
CA ILE A 123 22.58 12.47 4.82
C ILE A 123 24.06 12.79 4.79
N LEU A 124 24.45 13.65 3.85
CA LEU A 124 25.79 14.19 3.76
C LEU A 124 25.82 15.62 4.31
N ILE A 125 26.60 15.81 5.37
CA ILE A 125 26.75 17.10 6.06
C ILE A 125 28.23 17.33 6.34
N ASN A 126 28.83 18.37 5.73
CA ASN A 126 30.26 18.72 5.87
C ASN A 126 31.21 17.54 5.61
N GLY A 127 30.97 16.77 4.55
CA GLY A 127 31.78 15.59 4.22
C GLY A 127 31.65 14.41 5.19
N LYS A 128 30.77 14.50 6.21
CA LYS A 128 30.42 13.40 7.09
C LYS A 128 29.06 12.82 6.69
N SER A 129 28.90 11.52 6.91
CA SER A 129 27.65 10.81 6.70
C SER A 129 26.91 10.59 8.01
N TYR A 130 25.58 10.71 7.95
CA TYR A 130 24.68 10.47 9.07
C TYR A 130 23.57 9.53 8.62
N PHE A 131 23.24 8.54 9.44
CA PHE A 131 22.23 7.54 9.09
C PHE A 131 20.83 8.15 9.12
N LEU A 132 20.07 7.93 8.05
CA LEU A 132 18.62 8.12 8.03
C LEU A 132 17.97 6.79 8.39
N ASN A 133 17.24 6.78 9.50
CA ASN A 133 16.44 5.62 9.85
C ASN A 133 15.16 5.55 9.01
N ASP A 134 14.55 4.38 9.05
CA ASP A 134 13.30 4.04 8.37
C ASP A 134 12.16 5.02 8.62
N GLN A 135 11.92 5.39 9.88
CA GLN A 135 10.90 6.37 10.24
C GLN A 135 11.11 7.72 9.55
N LEU A 136 12.35 8.23 9.49
CA LEU A 136 12.66 9.52 8.88
C LEU A 136 12.50 9.50 7.36
N VAL A 137 12.96 8.43 6.69
CA VAL A 137 12.78 8.29 5.24
C VAL A 137 11.29 8.22 4.90
N VAL A 138 10.52 7.35 5.60
CA VAL A 138 9.06 7.25 5.41
C VAL A 138 8.36 8.58 5.68
N TYR A 139 8.78 9.32 6.71
CA TYR A 139 8.23 10.63 7.02
C TYR A 139 8.48 11.63 5.88
N ILE A 140 9.70 11.69 5.35
CA ILE A 140 10.06 12.57 4.22
C ILE A 140 9.24 12.22 2.96
N LEU A 141 9.13 10.92 2.62
CA LEU A 141 8.37 10.46 1.45
C LEU A 141 6.88 10.81 1.59
N SER A 142 6.28 10.55 2.76
CA SER A 142 4.87 10.87 3.02
C SER A 142 4.54 12.37 2.89
N ILE A 143 5.47 13.25 3.27
CA ILE A 143 5.27 14.69 3.10
C ILE A 143 5.22 15.05 1.61
N LEU A 144 6.02 14.39 0.76
CA LEU A 144 5.99 14.62 -0.70
C LEU A 144 4.69 14.14 -1.32
N GLU A 145 4.09 13.07 -0.79
CA GLU A 145 2.88 12.43 -1.31
C GLU A 145 1.59 13.21 -0.96
N HIS A 146 1.45 13.73 0.27
CA HIS A 146 0.18 14.33 0.70
C HIS A 146 0.17 15.85 0.61
N GLU A 147 -0.48 16.44 -0.40
CA GLU A 147 -0.45 17.89 -0.69
C GLU A 147 -0.65 18.80 0.53
N ASN A 148 -1.68 18.55 1.36
CA ASN A 148 -2.10 19.45 2.44
C ASN A 148 -2.25 18.72 3.79
N PRO A 149 -1.14 18.37 4.47
CA PRO A 149 -1.20 17.63 5.74
C PRO A 149 -1.81 18.49 6.85
N GLN A 150 -2.91 18.02 7.45
CA GLN A 150 -3.61 18.72 8.52
C GLN A 150 -3.08 18.27 9.89
N THR A 151 -2.34 19.16 10.55
CA THR A 151 -1.65 18.85 11.82
C THR A 151 -2.47 19.16 13.07
N GLU A 152 -3.65 19.75 12.90
CA GLU A 152 -4.59 20.01 13.99
C GLU A 152 -5.40 18.73 14.27
N ILE A 153 -4.89 17.91 15.19
CA ILE A 153 -5.47 16.63 15.55
C ILE A 153 -6.19 16.76 16.89
N SER A 154 -7.39 16.21 16.99
CA SER A 154 -8.16 16.23 18.23
C SER A 154 -7.46 15.46 19.35
N SER A 155 -7.60 15.94 20.58
CA SER A 155 -6.90 15.39 21.73
C SER A 155 -7.30 13.94 22.05
N ASP A 156 -8.54 13.54 21.74
CA ASP A 156 -9.02 12.17 21.91
C ASP A 156 -8.30 11.18 20.99
N VAL A 157 -7.99 11.57 19.75
CA VAL A 157 -7.19 10.78 18.80
C VAL A 157 -5.75 10.67 19.29
N ILE A 158 -5.14 11.79 19.67
CA ILE A 158 -3.76 11.80 20.20
C ILE A 158 -3.68 10.89 21.43
N ASN A 159 -4.63 10.99 22.37
CA ASN A 159 -4.64 10.18 23.58
C ASN A 159 -4.87 8.70 23.28
N LEU A 160 -5.75 8.37 22.32
CA LEU A 160 -5.99 7.00 21.88
C LEU A 160 -4.71 6.37 21.33
N PHE A 161 -4.05 6.99 20.36
CA PHE A 161 -2.85 6.43 19.75
C PHE A 161 -1.67 6.39 20.73
N ARG A 162 -1.50 7.44 21.55
CA ARG A 162 -0.46 7.48 22.59
C ARG A 162 -0.58 6.33 23.59
N LYS A 163 -1.81 5.94 23.97
CA LYS A 163 -2.06 4.78 24.85
C LYS A 163 -1.43 3.49 24.32
N TYR A 164 -1.27 3.36 23.01
CA TYR A 164 -0.66 2.21 22.34
C TYR A 164 0.73 2.51 21.75
N SER A 165 1.37 3.58 22.22
CA SER A 165 2.70 4.01 21.78
C SER A 165 2.78 4.29 20.27
N TRP A 166 1.75 4.94 19.73
CA TRP A 166 1.76 5.51 18.39
C TRP A 166 1.73 7.04 18.47
N THR A 167 2.48 7.67 17.59
CA THR A 167 2.53 9.12 17.43
C THR A 167 1.79 9.51 16.17
N VAL A 168 0.78 10.37 16.31
CA VAL A 168 -0.03 10.86 15.19
C VAL A 168 0.57 12.14 14.65
N ASP A 169 0.91 12.15 13.35
CA ASP A 169 1.62 13.27 12.75
C ASP A 169 0.68 14.30 12.12
N TYR A 170 -0.22 13.84 11.25
CA TYR A 170 -1.25 14.65 10.60
C TYR A 170 -2.39 13.78 10.07
N LEU A 171 -3.55 14.39 9.86
CA LEU A 171 -4.68 13.81 9.15
C LEU A 171 -4.39 13.82 7.64
N ILE A 172 -4.55 12.66 7.01
CA ILE A 172 -4.43 12.44 5.56
C ILE A 172 -5.78 12.67 4.90
N ALA A 173 -6.82 11.98 5.39
CA ALA A 173 -8.14 12.00 4.77
C ALA A 173 -9.23 11.74 5.81
N LYS A 174 -10.47 12.07 5.45
CA LYS A 174 -11.67 11.73 6.21
C LYS A 174 -12.79 11.41 5.24
N GLY A 175 -13.69 10.53 5.65
CA GLY A 175 -14.85 10.17 4.86
C GLY A 175 -15.97 9.59 5.71
N THR A 176 -16.97 9.05 5.03
CA THR A 176 -18.14 8.42 5.65
C THR A 176 -18.37 7.06 5.05
N GLU A 177 -18.82 6.11 5.86
CA GLU A 177 -19.14 4.77 5.40
C GLU A 177 -20.42 4.24 6.08
N THR A 178 -21.19 3.42 5.37
CA THR A 178 -22.35 2.75 5.96
C THR A 178 -21.94 1.36 6.38
N LEU A 179 -21.87 1.11 7.69
CA LEU A 179 -21.57 -0.23 8.18
C LEU A 179 -22.66 -1.21 7.73
N PRO A 180 -22.30 -2.43 7.28
CA PRO A 180 -23.29 -3.39 6.84
C PRO A 180 -24.20 -3.81 7.99
N LYS A 181 -25.44 -4.20 7.68
CA LYS A 181 -26.43 -4.62 8.70
C LYS A 181 -26.04 -5.89 9.45
N ASN A 182 -25.20 -6.72 8.83
CA ASN A 182 -24.57 -7.90 9.40
C ASN A 182 -23.26 -8.17 8.65
N LEU A 183 -22.45 -9.10 9.15
CA LEU A 183 -21.15 -9.43 8.58
C LEU A 183 -21.18 -10.68 7.69
N ILE A 184 -22.37 -11.22 7.39
CA ILE A 184 -22.52 -12.41 6.54
C ILE A 184 -22.69 -11.98 5.08
N HIS A 185 -21.66 -12.24 4.30
CA HIS A 185 -21.57 -12.00 2.86
C HIS A 185 -22.42 -13.00 2.08
N ARG A 186 -23.15 -12.50 1.09
CA ARG A 186 -23.96 -13.31 0.18
C ARG A 186 -23.28 -13.35 -1.18
N ALA A 187 -23.23 -14.51 -1.82
CA ALA A 187 -22.72 -14.59 -3.19
C ALA A 187 -23.48 -13.62 -4.12
N GLY A 188 -22.70 -12.90 -4.93
CA GLY A 188 -23.18 -11.81 -5.78
C GLY A 188 -23.42 -10.47 -5.09
N GLU A 189 -23.16 -10.35 -3.79
CA GLU A 189 -23.08 -9.07 -3.09
C GLU A 189 -21.66 -8.51 -3.19
N TYR A 190 -21.54 -7.19 -3.32
CA TYR A 190 -20.24 -6.52 -3.20
C TYR A 190 -19.61 -6.82 -1.81
N PRO A 191 -18.31 -7.21 -1.73
CA PRO A 191 -17.74 -7.90 -0.56
C PRO A 191 -17.41 -7.02 0.67
N SER A 192 -18.00 -5.84 0.83
CA SER A 192 -17.74 -4.92 1.97
C SER A 192 -17.92 -5.59 3.34
N LYS A 193 -18.84 -6.54 3.47
CA LYS A 193 -19.05 -7.31 4.71
C LYS A 193 -17.82 -8.10 5.14
N LEU A 194 -17.07 -8.66 4.19
CA LEU A 194 -15.84 -9.41 4.46
C LEU A 194 -14.76 -8.48 5.01
N PHE A 195 -14.62 -7.27 4.45
CA PHE A 195 -13.74 -6.24 4.98
C PHE A 195 -14.10 -5.87 6.41
N TRP A 196 -15.37 -5.56 6.69
CA TRP A 196 -15.80 -5.19 8.04
C TRP A 196 -15.71 -6.35 9.04
N ALA A 197 -15.89 -7.59 8.61
CA ALA A 197 -15.63 -8.78 9.42
C ALA A 197 -14.15 -8.88 9.81
N TYR A 198 -13.26 -8.65 8.85
CA TYR A 198 -11.82 -8.65 9.05
C TYR A 198 -11.38 -7.52 10.00
N VAL A 199 -11.83 -6.28 9.77
CA VAL A 199 -11.57 -5.12 10.63
C VAL A 199 -12.04 -5.36 12.07
N ASN A 200 -13.19 -6.00 12.25
CA ASN A 200 -13.75 -6.25 13.59
C ASN A 200 -12.82 -7.07 14.50
N TYR A 201 -11.92 -7.92 13.97
CA TYR A 201 -10.91 -8.62 14.79
C TYR A 201 -9.90 -7.66 15.41
N PHE A 202 -9.39 -6.69 14.66
CA PHE A 202 -8.42 -5.71 15.14
C PHE A 202 -9.04 -4.73 16.15
N LEU A 203 -10.29 -4.35 15.89
CA LEU A 203 -11.09 -3.54 16.81
C LEU A 203 -11.30 -4.27 18.14
N SER A 204 -11.68 -5.55 18.07
CA SER A 204 -11.92 -6.39 19.26
C SER A 204 -10.66 -6.60 20.10
N ASP A 205 -9.48 -6.75 19.48
CA ASP A 205 -8.20 -6.81 20.21
C ASP A 205 -7.93 -5.52 21.01
N CYS A 206 -8.52 -4.39 20.62
CA CYS A 206 -8.40 -3.13 21.34
C CYS A 206 -9.57 -2.83 22.29
N GLY A 207 -10.53 -3.74 22.45
CA GLY A 207 -11.71 -3.57 23.30
C GLY A 207 -12.87 -2.81 22.64
N PHE A 208 -12.83 -2.62 21.32
CA PHE A 208 -13.93 -2.03 20.55
C PHE A 208 -14.84 -3.12 19.96
N SER A 209 -16.05 -2.75 19.55
CA SER A 209 -16.97 -3.66 18.87
C SER A 209 -17.87 -2.92 17.89
N LEU A 210 -18.00 -3.46 16.68
CA LEU A 210 -18.91 -2.92 15.66
C LEU A 210 -20.37 -3.32 15.89
N LYS A 211 -20.67 -4.28 16.79
CA LYS A 211 -21.99 -4.93 16.89
C LYS A 211 -23.16 -3.95 17.01
N GLN A 212 -23.02 -2.90 17.83
CA GLN A 212 -24.08 -1.90 18.06
C GLN A 212 -24.17 -0.82 16.96
N TYR A 213 -23.20 -0.80 16.05
CA TYR A 213 -23.09 0.19 14.98
C TYR A 213 -23.38 -0.40 13.59
N LEU A 214 -23.64 -1.71 13.50
CA LEU A 214 -24.05 -2.35 12.25
C LEU A 214 -25.31 -1.67 11.68
N GLY A 215 -25.31 -1.39 10.38
CA GLY A 215 -26.36 -0.66 9.68
C GLY A 215 -26.38 0.86 9.94
N LYS A 216 -25.36 1.42 10.61
CA LYS A 216 -25.25 2.86 10.87
C LYS A 216 -24.22 3.52 9.95
N ASN A 217 -24.43 4.80 9.69
CA ASN A 217 -23.45 5.64 9.02
C ASN A 217 -22.40 6.09 10.02
N ILE A 218 -21.14 5.86 9.71
CA ILE A 218 -19.99 6.24 10.51
C ILE A 218 -19.10 7.20 9.72
N ASN A 219 -18.27 7.94 10.44
CA ASN A 219 -17.19 8.70 9.83
C ASN A 219 -15.88 7.95 10.06
N TYR A 220 -14.96 8.02 9.11
CA TYR A 220 -13.59 7.56 9.29
C TYR A 220 -12.61 8.70 9.11
N GLU A 221 -11.49 8.61 9.81
CA GLU A 221 -10.36 9.53 9.76
C GLU A 221 -9.08 8.71 9.56
N ILE A 222 -8.27 9.08 8.58
CA ILE A 222 -7.01 8.41 8.21
C ILE A 222 -5.86 9.32 8.62
N TYR A 223 -4.96 8.84 9.46
CA TYR A 223 -3.83 9.60 9.98
C TYR A 223 -2.50 9.00 9.57
N LYS A 224 -1.52 9.85 9.27
CA LYS A 224 -0.12 9.43 9.22
C LYS A 224 0.38 9.16 10.63
N LEU A 225 0.99 7.99 10.84
CA LEU A 225 1.68 7.67 12.08
C LEU A 225 3.20 7.81 11.92
N ARG A 226 3.90 8.21 12.97
CA ARG A 226 5.36 8.37 12.96
C ARG A 226 6.07 7.03 12.85
N GLU A 227 5.62 6.07 13.66
CA GLU A 227 6.21 4.74 13.70
C GLU A 227 5.77 3.93 12.48
N ILE A 228 6.63 2.97 12.11
CA ILE A 228 6.38 2.02 11.03
C ILE A 228 5.92 0.67 11.60
N THR A 229 5.25 -0.11 10.77
CA THR A 229 4.93 -1.50 11.07
C THR A 229 6.07 -2.39 10.58
N ILE A 230 6.53 -3.29 11.45
CA ILE A 230 7.55 -4.28 11.11
C ILE A 230 6.85 -5.64 11.04
N ILE A 231 6.90 -6.27 9.86
CA ILE A 231 6.33 -7.60 9.63
C ILE A 231 7.43 -8.54 9.19
N GLU A 232 7.53 -9.71 9.83
CA GLU A 232 8.37 -10.80 9.35
C GLU A 232 7.70 -11.45 8.13
N GLY A 233 8.39 -11.42 7.00
CA GLY A 233 7.96 -12.02 5.75
C GLY A 233 8.21 -13.52 5.68
N GLU A 234 7.63 -14.14 4.65
CA GLU A 234 8.01 -15.47 4.18
C GLU A 234 8.94 -15.32 2.95
N PRO A 235 10.08 -16.04 2.86
CA PRO A 235 10.64 -16.96 3.86
C PRO A 235 11.18 -16.27 5.13
N LYS A 236 11.28 -17.05 6.22
CA LYS A 236 11.74 -16.58 7.53
C LYS A 236 13.09 -15.85 7.43
N GLY A 237 13.14 -14.64 7.99
CA GLY A 237 14.32 -13.77 7.97
C GLY A 237 14.17 -12.53 7.08
N ILE A 238 13.13 -12.47 6.23
CA ILE A 238 12.76 -11.22 5.56
C ILE A 238 11.99 -10.33 6.54
N VAL A 239 12.36 -9.05 6.60
CA VAL A 239 11.70 -8.05 7.44
C VAL A 239 11.19 -6.93 6.57
N TYR A 240 9.87 -6.80 6.47
CA TYR A 240 9.21 -5.69 5.81
C TYR A 240 9.04 -4.54 6.79
N ARG A 241 9.52 -3.35 6.39
CA ARG A 241 9.28 -2.08 7.08
C ARG A 241 8.24 -1.33 6.28
N LEU A 242 7.08 -1.09 6.88
CA LEU A 242 5.90 -0.62 6.18
C LEU A 242 5.43 0.70 6.79
N PRO A 243 5.21 1.74 5.98
CA PRO A 243 4.50 2.93 6.42
C PRO A 243 3.19 2.56 7.11
N SER A 244 2.92 3.20 8.25
CA SER A 244 1.70 2.97 9.02
C SER A 244 0.74 4.14 8.89
N LYS A 245 -0.54 3.82 8.66
CA LYS A 245 -1.68 4.71 8.74
C LYS A 245 -2.58 4.30 9.91
N GLY A 246 -3.02 5.27 10.70
CA GLY A 246 -3.98 5.06 11.77
C GLY A 246 -5.38 5.37 11.29
N ILE A 247 -6.29 4.41 11.37
CA ILE A 247 -7.70 4.60 11.00
C ILE A 247 -8.52 4.75 12.27
N VAL A 248 -9.28 5.83 12.39
CA VAL A 248 -10.23 6.08 13.49
C VAL A 248 -11.64 6.05 12.94
N LEU A 249 -12.53 5.32 13.59
CA LEU A 249 -13.94 5.23 13.26
C LEU A 249 -14.76 6.01 14.30
N ARG A 250 -15.73 6.79 13.84
CA ARG A 250 -16.60 7.60 14.68
C ARG A 250 -18.07 7.41 14.39
N TYR A 251 -18.87 7.41 15.45
CA TYR A 251 -20.32 7.53 15.38
C TYR A 251 -20.77 8.62 16.37
N ASN A 252 -21.59 9.57 15.91
CA ASN A 252 -22.04 10.72 16.72
C ASN A 252 -20.87 11.43 17.43
N LYS A 253 -19.78 11.70 16.68
CA LYS A 253 -18.52 12.32 17.13
C LYS A 253 -17.70 11.51 18.15
N LYS A 254 -18.18 10.36 18.63
CA LYS A 254 -17.45 9.47 19.55
C LYS A 254 -16.61 8.47 18.77
N ILE A 255 -15.38 8.21 19.22
CA ILE A 255 -14.57 7.11 18.69
C ILE A 255 -15.22 5.78 19.05
N ILE A 256 -15.51 4.97 18.05
CA ILE A 256 -16.12 3.64 18.19
C ILE A 256 -15.15 2.51 17.89
N GLY A 257 -14.00 2.83 17.28
CA GLY A 257 -12.98 1.87 16.89
C GLY A 257 -11.77 2.56 16.28
N ALA A 258 -10.63 1.90 16.32
CA ALA A 258 -9.46 2.29 15.55
C ALA A 258 -8.56 1.08 15.28
N TYR A 259 -7.86 1.11 14.14
CA TYR A 259 -6.91 0.08 13.71
C TYR A 259 -5.76 0.71 12.90
N ILE A 260 -4.77 -0.10 12.57
CA ILE A 260 -3.60 0.30 11.79
C ILE A 260 -3.68 -0.35 10.41
N ASP A 261 -3.51 0.46 9.38
CA ASP A 261 -3.23 0.02 8.01
C ASP A 261 -1.71 0.10 7.78
N ALA A 262 -1.12 -1.01 7.34
CA ALA A 262 0.32 -1.16 7.11
C ALA A 262 0.61 -1.55 5.66
N GLU A 263 -0.11 -0.97 4.70
CA GLU A 263 -0.01 -1.16 3.23
C GLU A 263 -0.34 -2.58 2.74
N VAL A 264 0.39 -3.58 3.21
CA VAL A 264 0.23 -4.99 2.80
C VAL A 264 -0.67 -5.80 3.74
N ASP A 265 -0.91 -5.30 4.95
CA ASP A 265 -1.74 -5.97 5.96
C ASP A 265 -2.36 -4.96 6.95
N LEU A 266 -3.40 -5.37 7.66
CA LEU A 266 -3.98 -4.62 8.76
C LEU A 266 -3.48 -5.16 10.10
N CYS A 267 -3.36 -4.28 11.11
CA CYS A 267 -3.10 -4.72 12.48
C CYS A 267 -3.87 -3.89 13.52
N SER A 268 -3.98 -4.43 14.73
CA SER A 268 -4.58 -3.72 15.85
C SER A 268 -3.67 -2.60 16.35
N LEU A 269 -4.18 -1.67 17.16
CA LEU A 269 -3.35 -0.66 17.83
C LEU A 269 -2.24 -1.30 18.69
N LYS A 270 -2.42 -2.55 19.15
CA LYS A 270 -1.40 -3.32 19.87
C LYS A 270 -0.34 -3.97 18.96
N ARG A 271 -0.31 -3.63 17.66
CA ARG A 271 0.56 -4.25 16.64
C ARG A 271 0.31 -5.76 16.50
N SER A 272 -0.93 -6.19 16.73
CA SER A 272 -1.30 -7.59 16.54
C SER A 272 -1.79 -7.81 15.12
N THR A 273 -1.08 -8.67 14.38
CA THR A 273 -1.54 -9.18 13.08
C THR A 273 -2.74 -10.09 13.26
N PHE A 274 -3.47 -10.36 12.17
CA PHE A 274 -4.62 -11.26 12.20
C PHE A 274 -4.25 -12.64 12.77
N TYR A 275 -3.12 -13.21 12.35
CA TYR A 275 -2.64 -14.50 12.85
C TYR A 275 -2.27 -14.45 14.34
N LYS A 276 -1.71 -13.33 14.84
CA LYS A 276 -1.41 -13.19 16.27
C LYS A 276 -2.69 -13.16 17.12
N ILE A 277 -3.77 -12.56 16.61
CA ILE A 277 -5.07 -12.49 17.27
C ILE A 277 -5.77 -13.87 17.26
N THR A 278 -5.79 -14.55 16.11
CA THR A 278 -6.68 -15.71 15.90
C THR A 278 -5.97 -17.07 15.88
N ARG A 279 -4.64 -17.07 15.74
CA ARG A 279 -3.81 -18.26 15.45
C ARG A 279 -4.18 -18.99 14.16
N LYS A 280 -4.85 -18.31 13.23
CA LYS A 280 -5.22 -18.82 11.89
C LYS A 280 -4.97 -17.77 10.83
N LYS A 281 -4.75 -18.16 9.58
CA LYS A 281 -4.70 -17.23 8.45
C LYS A 281 -6.13 -16.78 8.12
N TRP A 282 -6.30 -15.56 7.61
CA TRP A 282 -7.63 -15.05 7.23
C TRP A 282 -8.36 -15.96 6.24
N ARG A 283 -7.61 -16.51 5.27
CA ARG A 283 -8.11 -17.49 4.29
C ARG A 283 -8.78 -18.72 4.92
N GLU A 284 -8.45 -19.09 6.16
CA GLU A 284 -9.06 -20.22 6.86
C GLU A 284 -10.37 -19.84 7.57
N ILE A 285 -10.55 -18.56 7.91
CA ILE A 285 -11.67 -18.05 8.70
C ILE A 285 -12.75 -17.42 7.82
N ILE A 286 -12.37 -16.80 6.70
CA ILE A 286 -13.25 -16.00 5.84
C ILE A 286 -14.55 -16.73 5.46
N TYR A 287 -14.49 -18.04 5.24
CA TYR A 287 -15.63 -18.88 4.86
C TYR A 287 -16.73 -18.97 5.92
N GLN A 288 -16.46 -18.63 7.18
CA GLN A 288 -17.48 -18.55 8.24
C GLN A 288 -18.42 -17.35 8.04
N TYR A 289 -18.02 -16.38 7.21
CA TYR A 289 -18.79 -15.19 6.90
C TYR A 289 -19.57 -15.32 5.59
N VAL A 290 -19.74 -16.52 5.04
CA VAL A 290 -20.47 -16.76 3.77
C VAL A 290 -21.86 -17.34 4.04
N ASP A 291 -22.88 -16.77 3.39
CA ASP A 291 -24.25 -17.30 3.34
C ASP A 291 -24.37 -18.42 2.31
N TYR A 292 -24.06 -19.65 2.72
CA TYR A 292 -24.22 -20.84 1.87
C TYR A 292 -25.69 -21.17 1.51
N ASN A 293 -26.67 -20.51 2.14
CA ASN A 293 -28.07 -20.67 1.78
C ASN A 293 -28.52 -19.75 0.65
N ASN A 294 -27.65 -18.84 0.21
CA ASN A 294 -27.89 -17.92 -0.90
C ASN A 294 -28.22 -18.66 -2.21
N GLU A 295 -29.05 -18.03 -3.04
CA GLU A 295 -29.50 -18.57 -4.33
C GLU A 295 -28.34 -18.91 -5.27
N TRP A 296 -27.29 -18.09 -5.30
CA TRP A 296 -26.15 -18.28 -6.18
C TRP A 296 -25.26 -19.44 -5.73
N GLU A 297 -24.97 -19.55 -4.44
CA GLU A 297 -24.23 -20.70 -3.89
C GLU A 297 -24.93 -22.02 -4.22
N LYS A 298 -26.26 -22.07 -4.01
CA LYS A 298 -27.07 -23.24 -4.38
C LYS A 298 -27.05 -23.51 -5.87
N LYS A 299 -27.29 -22.49 -6.70
CA LYS A 299 -27.28 -22.61 -8.17
C LYS A 299 -25.95 -23.18 -8.64
N THR A 300 -24.84 -22.53 -8.31
CA THR A 300 -23.52 -22.93 -8.81
C THR A 300 -23.05 -24.25 -8.23
N SER A 301 -23.53 -24.68 -7.05
CA SER A 301 -23.18 -26.00 -6.49
C SER A 301 -23.69 -27.19 -7.30
N THR A 302 -24.77 -27.00 -8.08
CA THR A 302 -25.45 -28.03 -8.86
C THR A 302 -25.04 -28.07 -10.33
N MET A 303 -24.32 -27.03 -10.80
CA MET A 303 -23.86 -26.93 -12.18
C MET A 303 -22.66 -27.84 -12.44
N SER A 304 -22.48 -28.26 -13.70
CA SER A 304 -21.20 -28.84 -14.13
C SER A 304 -20.12 -27.74 -14.19
N PRO A 305 -18.83 -28.07 -14.00
CA PRO A 305 -17.75 -27.09 -14.15
C PRO A 305 -17.78 -26.37 -15.51
N VAL A 306 -18.09 -27.09 -16.59
CA VAL A 306 -18.18 -26.52 -17.95
C VAL A 306 -19.32 -25.51 -18.06
N ASP A 307 -20.48 -25.80 -17.47
CA ASP A 307 -21.61 -24.85 -17.48
C ASP A 307 -21.30 -23.61 -16.64
N VAL A 308 -20.56 -23.75 -15.55
CA VAL A 308 -20.08 -22.63 -14.73
C VAL A 308 -19.15 -21.73 -15.53
N ILE A 309 -18.20 -22.30 -16.28
CA ILE A 309 -17.30 -21.54 -17.16
C ILE A 309 -18.08 -20.77 -18.22
N LYS A 310 -19.04 -21.42 -18.89
CA LYS A 310 -19.89 -20.79 -19.91
C LYS A 310 -20.70 -19.63 -19.32
N ASP A 311 -21.29 -19.83 -18.14
CA ASP A 311 -22.13 -18.81 -17.50
C ASP A 311 -21.28 -17.63 -16.98
N TYR A 312 -20.06 -17.91 -16.53
CA TYR A 312 -19.07 -16.90 -16.11
C TYR A 312 -18.59 -16.04 -17.29
N ILE A 313 -18.19 -16.65 -18.41
CA ILE A 313 -17.72 -15.89 -19.59
C ILE A 313 -18.86 -15.03 -20.19
N LYS A 314 -20.11 -15.51 -20.15
CA LYS A 314 -21.26 -14.68 -20.51
C LYS A 314 -21.45 -13.48 -19.57
N ALA A 315 -21.20 -13.67 -18.27
CA ALA A 315 -21.28 -12.59 -17.30
C ALA A 315 -20.19 -11.53 -17.54
N LEU A 316 -18.99 -11.97 -17.97
CA LEU A 316 -17.91 -11.07 -18.39
C LEU A 316 -18.32 -10.23 -19.61
N ASP A 317 -18.84 -10.87 -20.66
CA ASP A 317 -19.26 -10.19 -21.90
C ASP A 317 -20.39 -9.18 -21.68
N SER A 318 -21.28 -9.48 -20.73
CA SER A 318 -22.44 -8.63 -20.39
C SER A 318 -22.18 -7.66 -19.23
N HIS A 319 -20.98 -7.65 -18.65
CA HIS A 319 -20.62 -6.82 -17.50
C HIS A 319 -21.55 -7.00 -16.28
N ASP A 320 -22.03 -8.23 -16.03
CA ASP A 320 -22.93 -8.55 -14.91
C ASP A 320 -22.12 -8.74 -13.62
N SER A 321 -21.79 -7.62 -12.95
CA SER A 321 -20.97 -7.61 -11.72
C SER A 321 -21.54 -8.49 -10.61
N LYS A 322 -22.86 -8.51 -10.43
CA LYS A 322 -23.52 -9.35 -9.42
C LYS A 322 -23.20 -10.82 -9.67
N LYS A 323 -23.30 -11.24 -10.92
CA LYS A 323 -23.02 -12.63 -11.29
C LYS A 323 -21.53 -12.94 -11.22
N LEU A 324 -20.66 -12.03 -11.65
CA LEU A 324 -19.21 -12.19 -11.51
C LEU A 324 -18.80 -12.39 -10.05
N TRP A 325 -19.27 -11.55 -9.13
CA TRP A 325 -18.99 -11.71 -7.70
C TRP A 325 -19.58 -12.99 -7.09
N ALA A 326 -20.60 -13.60 -7.70
CA ALA A 326 -21.10 -14.88 -7.23
C ALA A 326 -20.15 -16.05 -7.57
N TYR A 327 -19.49 -15.97 -8.72
CA TYR A 327 -18.54 -16.97 -9.20
C TYR A 327 -17.13 -16.79 -8.64
N GLU A 328 -16.75 -15.58 -8.26
CA GLU A 328 -15.40 -15.33 -7.77
C GLU A 328 -15.11 -15.99 -6.41
N PRO A 329 -13.86 -16.43 -6.18
CA PRO A 329 -13.42 -16.87 -4.88
C PRO A 329 -13.61 -15.77 -3.83
N THR A 330 -14.16 -16.16 -2.69
CA THR A 330 -14.45 -15.29 -1.53
C THR A 330 -13.19 -14.58 -1.04
N TYR A 331 -12.06 -15.28 -1.00
CA TYR A 331 -10.79 -14.68 -0.58
C TYR A 331 -10.31 -13.61 -1.58
N ASP A 332 -10.46 -13.85 -2.87
CA ASP A 332 -10.01 -12.92 -3.91
C ASP A 332 -10.90 -11.68 -3.94
N LEU A 333 -12.21 -11.87 -3.76
CA LEU A 333 -13.17 -10.78 -3.53
C LEU A 333 -12.73 -9.87 -2.39
N PHE A 334 -12.33 -10.45 -1.26
CA PHE A 334 -11.80 -9.68 -0.13
C PHE A 334 -10.46 -9.03 -0.45
N TYR A 335 -9.52 -9.75 -1.07
CA TYR A 335 -8.17 -9.26 -1.34
C TYR A 335 -8.19 -8.04 -2.27
N ASN A 336 -9.09 -8.04 -3.26
CA ASN A 336 -9.25 -6.92 -4.18
C ASN A 336 -9.75 -5.62 -3.51
N LEU A 337 -10.44 -5.73 -2.37
CA LEU A 337 -10.81 -4.55 -1.58
C LEU A 337 -9.59 -3.81 -1.02
N LEU A 338 -8.45 -4.50 -0.88
CA LEU A 338 -7.24 -3.98 -0.23
C LEU A 338 -6.09 -3.70 -1.21
N THR A 339 -6.23 -4.10 -2.48
CA THR A 339 -5.13 -4.04 -3.46
C THR A 339 -5.09 -2.67 -4.14
N ASN A 340 -3.90 -2.08 -4.31
CA ASN A 340 -3.71 -0.78 -4.97
C ASN A 340 -4.59 0.36 -4.38
N LEU A 341 -4.80 0.33 -3.07
CA LEU A 341 -5.66 1.27 -2.38
C LEU A 341 -5.06 2.68 -2.40
N SER A 342 -5.87 3.68 -2.77
CA SER A 342 -5.46 5.08 -2.64
C SER A 342 -5.38 5.49 -1.15
N ASP A 343 -4.47 6.41 -0.83
CA ASP A 343 -4.18 6.77 0.57
C ASP A 343 -5.34 7.41 1.34
N ASP A 344 -6.36 7.88 0.62
CA ASP A 344 -7.56 8.51 1.17
C ASP A 344 -8.72 7.52 1.42
N LYS A 345 -8.53 6.25 1.09
CA LYS A 345 -9.55 5.19 1.23
C LYS A 345 -9.18 4.16 2.28
N ILE A 346 -10.20 3.51 2.82
CA ILE A 346 -10.06 2.38 3.76
C ILE A 346 -10.24 1.02 3.09
N TYR A 347 -10.86 0.99 1.91
CA TYR A 347 -10.92 -0.11 0.94
C TYR A 347 -11.40 0.43 -0.43
N ASN A 348 -11.20 -0.32 -1.51
CA ASN A 348 -11.67 0.05 -2.84
C ASN A 348 -13.18 -0.13 -2.95
N HIS A 349 -13.95 0.95 -3.13
CA HIS A 349 -15.40 0.88 -3.32
C HIS A 349 -15.78 0.20 -4.64
N GLU A 350 -17.06 -0.13 -4.83
CA GLU A 350 -17.56 -0.84 -6.02
C GLU A 350 -17.11 -0.21 -7.35
N ASN A 351 -17.16 1.11 -7.46
CA ASN A 351 -16.73 1.84 -8.66
C ASN A 351 -15.21 1.92 -8.84
N ASP A 352 -14.46 1.71 -7.76
CA ASP A 352 -12.99 1.68 -7.74
C ASP A 352 -12.44 0.26 -7.85
N TYR A 353 -13.33 -0.73 -7.88
CA TYR A 353 -12.97 -2.13 -7.87
C TYR A 353 -12.32 -2.42 -9.22
N LEU A 354 -11.00 -2.42 -9.28
CA LEU A 354 -10.22 -2.66 -10.50
C LEU A 354 -9.95 -4.16 -10.61
N TYR A 355 -10.82 -4.90 -11.28
CA TYR A 355 -10.54 -6.30 -11.60
C TYR A 355 -9.72 -6.40 -12.90
N PRO A 356 -8.80 -7.36 -13.05
CA PRO A 356 -8.15 -7.64 -14.35
C PRO A 356 -9.15 -7.90 -15.49
N ASN A 357 -10.37 -8.32 -15.15
CA ASN A 357 -11.47 -8.55 -16.07
C ASN A 357 -12.36 -7.32 -16.32
N HIS A 358 -12.23 -6.24 -15.53
CA HIS A 358 -12.89 -4.96 -15.86
C HIS A 358 -12.25 -4.29 -17.07
N ASN A 359 -11.02 -4.67 -17.40
CA ASN A 359 -10.40 -4.28 -18.65
C ASN A 359 -10.94 -5.08 -19.85
N ILE A 360 -11.76 -6.13 -19.67
CA ILE A 360 -12.41 -6.84 -20.77
C ILE A 360 -13.58 -6.00 -21.24
N LYS A 361 -13.55 -5.53 -22.49
CA LYS A 361 -14.66 -4.82 -23.13
C LYS A 361 -15.70 -5.79 -23.68
N LYS A 362 -15.24 -6.89 -24.29
CA LYS A 362 -16.07 -7.93 -24.90
C LYS A 362 -15.32 -9.25 -24.86
N ILE A 363 -16.03 -10.36 -24.69
CA ILE A 363 -15.43 -11.70 -24.73
C ILE A 363 -16.38 -12.73 -25.31
N LYS A 364 -15.88 -13.50 -26.27
CA LYS A 364 -16.62 -14.62 -26.88
C LYS A 364 -15.88 -15.92 -26.63
N LEU A 365 -16.55 -16.84 -25.94
CA LEU A 365 -16.09 -18.22 -25.82
C LEU A 365 -16.16 -18.93 -27.17
N LEU A 366 -15.04 -19.51 -27.62
CA LEU A 366 -14.93 -20.29 -28.85
C LEU A 366 -14.86 -21.79 -28.57
N SER A 367 -14.05 -22.22 -27.60
CA SER A 367 -13.99 -23.63 -27.17
C SER A 367 -13.47 -23.79 -25.74
N ILE A 368 -13.69 -24.97 -25.16
CA ILE A 368 -13.19 -25.38 -23.83
C ILE A 368 -12.49 -26.72 -24.01
N SER A 369 -11.27 -26.86 -23.47
CA SER A 369 -10.53 -28.13 -23.46
C SER A 369 -11.09 -29.13 -22.44
N GLU A 370 -10.61 -30.38 -22.48
CA GLU A 370 -10.75 -31.28 -21.33
C GLU A 370 -10.03 -30.71 -20.09
N PRO A 371 -10.53 -31.00 -18.88
CA PRO A 371 -9.90 -30.53 -17.64
C PRO A 371 -8.58 -31.23 -17.38
N GLN A 372 -7.67 -30.48 -16.77
CA GLN A 372 -6.46 -31.00 -16.15
C GLN A 372 -6.58 -30.85 -14.64
N GLU A 373 -6.21 -31.89 -13.89
CA GLU A 373 -6.11 -31.75 -12.44
C GLU A 373 -4.96 -30.78 -12.10
N TRP A 374 -5.24 -29.84 -11.20
CA TRP A 374 -4.29 -28.83 -10.76
C TRP A 374 -4.48 -28.55 -9.27
N THR A 375 -3.49 -27.91 -8.65
CA THR A 375 -3.57 -27.43 -7.27
C THR A 375 -3.38 -25.92 -7.23
N TYR A 376 -4.38 -25.20 -6.74
CA TYR A 376 -4.29 -23.77 -6.47
C TYR A 376 -4.23 -23.55 -4.96
N GLY A 377 -3.02 -23.30 -4.44
CA GLY A 377 -2.75 -23.36 -3.01
C GLY A 377 -3.08 -24.75 -2.45
N SER A 378 -4.04 -24.83 -1.52
CA SER A 378 -4.51 -26.09 -0.91
C SER A 378 -5.74 -26.70 -1.58
N PHE A 379 -6.28 -26.09 -2.64
CA PHE A 379 -7.52 -26.54 -3.27
C PHE A 379 -7.24 -27.48 -4.45
N LYS A 380 -7.91 -28.63 -4.46
CA LYS A 380 -8.01 -29.47 -5.66
C LYS A 380 -8.85 -28.71 -6.69
N THR A 381 -8.23 -28.43 -7.84
CA THR A 381 -8.76 -27.53 -8.85
C THR A 381 -8.82 -28.25 -10.19
N LEU A 382 -9.86 -27.96 -10.98
CA LEU A 382 -9.92 -28.33 -12.38
C LEU A 382 -9.47 -27.13 -13.22
N ARG A 383 -8.35 -27.27 -13.92
CA ARG A 383 -7.85 -26.25 -14.85
C ARG A 383 -8.34 -26.59 -16.25
N TYR A 384 -8.96 -25.63 -16.90
CA TYR A 384 -9.39 -25.69 -18.29
C TYR A 384 -8.61 -24.67 -19.10
N ILE A 385 -8.28 -25.03 -20.34
CA ILE A 385 -7.83 -24.07 -21.35
C ILE A 385 -9.08 -23.70 -22.16
N VAL A 386 -9.41 -22.41 -22.18
CA VAL A 386 -10.51 -21.89 -22.99
C VAL A 386 -9.94 -21.08 -24.13
N PHE A 387 -10.45 -21.30 -25.34
CA PHE A 387 -10.13 -20.45 -26.48
C PHE A 387 -11.20 -19.37 -26.58
N VAL A 388 -10.79 -18.11 -26.58
CA VAL A 388 -11.69 -16.95 -26.55
C VAL A 388 -11.28 -15.94 -27.61
N ASP A 389 -12.24 -15.11 -28.02
CA ASP A 389 -12.03 -13.88 -28.79
C ASP A 389 -12.33 -12.71 -27.85
N VAL A 390 -11.35 -11.89 -27.52
CA VAL A 390 -11.49 -10.87 -26.46
C VAL A 390 -11.02 -9.51 -26.95
N ASP A 391 -11.79 -8.48 -26.60
CA ASP A 391 -11.44 -7.08 -26.78
C ASP A 391 -11.24 -6.44 -25.39
N PHE A 392 -10.18 -5.66 -25.22
CA PHE A 392 -9.92 -4.93 -23.98
C PHE A 392 -10.24 -3.42 -24.13
N TYR A 393 -10.41 -2.71 -23.01
CA TYR A 393 -10.50 -1.25 -23.00
C TYR A 393 -9.13 -0.60 -23.18
N GLU A 394 -8.12 -1.16 -22.51
CA GLU A 394 -6.71 -0.79 -22.56
C GLU A 394 -5.85 -2.01 -22.83
N PHE A 395 -4.63 -1.81 -23.33
CA PHE A 395 -3.69 -2.91 -23.56
C PHE A 395 -3.50 -3.74 -22.28
N ALA A 396 -3.84 -5.02 -22.34
CA ALA A 396 -3.60 -6.00 -21.29
C ALA A 396 -2.29 -6.76 -21.56
N VAL A 397 -1.98 -7.77 -20.74
CA VAL A 397 -0.80 -8.63 -20.96
C VAL A 397 -0.87 -9.38 -22.31
N GLN A 398 -2.07 -9.52 -22.89
CA GLN A 398 -2.29 -9.99 -24.25
C GLN A 398 -3.01 -8.93 -25.10
N PRO A 399 -2.77 -8.87 -26.42
CA PRO A 399 -3.51 -7.99 -27.32
C PRO A 399 -4.95 -8.49 -27.54
N ASP A 400 -5.78 -7.63 -28.12
CA ASP A 400 -7.12 -7.99 -28.62
C ASP A 400 -7.06 -9.16 -29.61
N GLY A 401 -8.17 -9.91 -29.68
CA GLY A 401 -8.40 -10.98 -30.62
C GLY A 401 -8.40 -12.37 -29.97
N LYS A 402 -8.04 -13.37 -30.77
CA LYS A 402 -8.19 -14.78 -30.39
C LYS A 402 -6.99 -15.29 -29.63
N GLY A 403 -7.24 -15.91 -28.48
CA GLY A 403 -6.20 -16.44 -27.61
C GLY A 403 -6.70 -17.50 -26.64
N ASN A 404 -5.74 -18.16 -25.99
CA ASN A 404 -6.03 -19.06 -24.88
C ASN A 404 -6.13 -18.27 -23.58
N ALA A 405 -7.08 -18.66 -22.73
CA ALA A 405 -7.12 -18.26 -21.34
C ALA A 405 -7.21 -19.51 -20.46
N PHE A 406 -6.77 -19.39 -19.22
CA PHE A 406 -6.79 -20.46 -18.24
C PHE A 406 -7.91 -20.21 -17.24
N VAL A 407 -8.81 -21.19 -17.13
CA VAL A 407 -9.93 -21.12 -16.20
C VAL A 407 -9.77 -22.19 -15.14
N HIS A 408 -9.68 -21.76 -13.90
CA HIS A 408 -9.59 -22.61 -12.73
C HIS A 408 -10.96 -22.70 -12.07
N VAL A 409 -11.47 -23.91 -11.90
CA VAL A 409 -12.75 -24.16 -11.25
C VAL A 409 -12.54 -25.05 -10.03
N TYR A 410 -13.01 -24.59 -8.86
CA TYR A 410 -12.87 -25.34 -7.61
C TYR A 410 -13.98 -25.00 -6.62
N LYS A 411 -14.07 -25.76 -5.53
CA LYS A 411 -14.92 -25.46 -4.37
C LYS A 411 -14.05 -25.04 -3.21
N GLU A 412 -14.41 -23.94 -2.56
CA GLU A 412 -13.72 -23.41 -1.40
C GLU A 412 -13.92 -24.30 -0.17
N ASN A 413 -15.06 -24.98 -0.09
CA ASN A 413 -15.31 -26.08 0.83
C ASN A 413 -16.51 -26.93 0.37
N LYS A 414 -16.87 -27.97 1.14
CA LYS A 414 -17.95 -28.89 0.80
C LYS A 414 -19.34 -28.24 0.64
N ASN A 415 -19.57 -27.08 1.27
CA ASN A 415 -20.84 -26.36 1.23
C ASN A 415 -20.87 -25.28 0.14
N SER A 416 -19.73 -24.96 -0.49
CA SER A 416 -19.67 -23.90 -1.49
C SER A 416 -20.17 -24.39 -2.85
N GLY A 417 -20.71 -23.44 -3.61
CA GLY A 417 -20.81 -23.54 -5.04
C GLY A 417 -19.45 -23.59 -5.73
N TRP A 418 -19.46 -23.84 -7.05
CA TRP A 418 -18.26 -23.73 -7.87
C TRP A 418 -17.81 -22.27 -7.96
N LYS A 419 -16.51 -22.05 -7.78
CA LYS A 419 -15.83 -20.77 -7.98
C LYS A 419 -14.95 -20.80 -9.22
N VAL A 420 -14.74 -19.64 -9.82
CA VAL A 420 -14.02 -19.45 -11.08
C VAL A 420 -12.93 -18.40 -10.92
N PHE A 421 -11.73 -18.75 -11.32
CA PHE A 421 -10.62 -17.81 -11.51
C PHE A 421 -10.16 -17.89 -12.98
N LEU A 422 -10.11 -16.74 -13.65
CA LEU A 422 -9.68 -16.61 -15.06
C LEU A 422 -8.33 -15.89 -15.09
N SER A 423 -7.37 -16.44 -15.84
CA SER A 423 -6.09 -15.78 -16.13
C SER A 423 -5.78 -15.84 -17.63
N PHE A 424 -5.23 -14.75 -18.17
CA PHE A 424 -4.69 -14.69 -19.53
C PHE A 424 -3.16 -14.92 -19.57
N CYS A 425 -2.56 -15.22 -18.42
CA CYS A 425 -1.14 -15.55 -18.28
C CYS A 425 -1.00 -16.86 -17.49
N GLU A 426 0.01 -17.66 -17.83
CA GLU A 426 0.36 -18.84 -17.02
C GLU A 426 1.02 -18.48 -15.69
#